data_AF-A0A378K851-F1
#
_entry.id   AF-A0A378K851-F1
#
_cell.length_a   1.000
_cell.length_b   1.000
_cell.length_c   1.000
_cell.angle_alpha   90.00
_cell.angle_beta   90.00
_cell.angle_gamma   90.00
#
_symmetry.space_group_name_H-M   'P 1'
#
loop_
_entity.id
_entity.type
_entity.pdbx_description
1 polymer ?
#
loop_
_entity_poly.entity_id
_entity_poly.type
_entity_poly.pdbx_seq_one_letter_code
_entity_poly.pdbx_strand_id
1 'polypeptide(L)'
;MPSKMSQLTQHALLYQLITSEERYQNFMNASSDAIFVHDLNGVILDVNNEACISLGYSRQQLINSYAWEIEIAITQETIKQNIIKLTYGPFNLEGLHRRKDGSTFPVDVRLSMFSTMGNQFVLAIVRDISEQKRAEATIKKLTRALDQSPLLIVITDKAGTIDYVNQQVIKRTGYNNHEIVGKNFLILKSENAPLDTYQSILEHLTKKNEWHGDLLIKNKKGEHLQFTGVFSPLRDETNNQIIQYLIVIEEVPKKKNSK
;
A
#
# COMPACT_ATOMS: atom_id res chain seq x y z
N MET A 1 40.57 -51.40 16.72
CA MET A 1 40.79 -50.52 15.56
C MET A 1 39.48 -50.41 14.79
N PRO A 2 38.85 -49.23 14.67
CA PRO A 2 37.69 -49.06 13.81
C PRO A 2 38.09 -49.42 12.38
N SER A 3 37.33 -50.28 11.71
CA SER A 3 37.63 -50.68 10.34
C SER A 3 37.57 -49.46 9.41
N LYS A 4 38.41 -49.41 8.36
CA LYS A 4 38.42 -48.35 7.32
C LYS A 4 37.01 -48.01 6.78
N MET A 5 36.11 -48.99 6.79
CA MET A 5 34.72 -48.85 6.36
C MET A 5 33.92 -47.94 7.30
N SER A 6 34.13 -47.99 8.62
CA SER A 6 33.47 -47.12 9.62
C SER A 6 33.91 -45.66 9.52
N GLN A 7 35.18 -45.39 9.17
CA GLN A 7 35.69 -44.03 8.96
C GLN A 7 35.15 -43.40 7.68
N LEU A 8 34.98 -44.18 6.62
CA LEU A 8 34.37 -43.75 5.35
C LEU A 8 32.89 -43.38 5.52
N THR A 9 32.14 -44.13 6.33
CA THR A 9 30.73 -43.80 6.62
C THR A 9 30.60 -42.53 7.45
N GLN A 10 31.51 -42.30 8.40
CA GLN A 10 31.49 -41.10 9.25
C GLN A 10 31.81 -39.82 8.46
N HIS A 11 32.76 -39.88 7.51
CA HIS A 11 33.03 -38.76 6.59
C HIS A 11 31.85 -38.43 5.69
N ALA A 12 31.19 -39.44 5.12
CA ALA A 12 30.02 -39.24 4.27
C ALA A 12 28.85 -38.61 5.03
N LEU A 13 28.60 -39.05 6.26
CA LEU A 13 27.56 -38.50 7.13
C LEU A 13 27.85 -37.04 7.51
N LEU A 14 29.10 -36.73 7.87
CA LEU A 14 29.52 -35.37 8.19
C LEU A 14 29.38 -34.45 6.97
N TYR A 15 29.81 -34.91 5.79
CA TYR A 15 29.65 -34.16 4.55
C TYR A 15 28.17 -33.88 4.25
N GLN A 16 27.31 -34.89 4.37
CA GLN A 16 25.88 -34.74 4.16
C GLN A 16 25.24 -33.75 5.16
N LEU A 17 25.68 -33.75 6.42
CA LEU A 17 25.23 -32.80 7.43
C LEU A 17 25.65 -31.37 7.07
N ILE A 18 26.92 -31.15 6.73
CA ILE A 18 27.46 -29.85 6.32
C ILE A 18 26.70 -29.33 5.09
N THR A 19 26.56 -30.14 4.03
CA THR A 19 25.82 -29.74 2.83
C THR A 19 24.35 -29.46 3.13
N SER A 20 23.74 -30.18 4.06
CA SER A 20 22.35 -29.92 4.47
C SER A 20 22.23 -28.59 5.21
N GLU A 21 23.15 -28.31 6.13
CA GLU A 21 23.19 -27.06 6.89
C GLU A 21 23.43 -25.86 5.96
N GLU A 22 24.39 -25.95 5.05
CA GLU A 22 24.67 -24.90 4.07
C GLU A 22 23.46 -24.61 3.19
N ARG A 23 22.77 -25.65 2.70
CA ARG A 23 21.54 -25.47 1.91
C ARG A 23 20.43 -24.80 2.71
N TYR A 24 20.25 -25.18 3.97
CA TYR A 24 19.27 -24.58 4.86
C TYR A 24 19.54 -23.09 5.09
N GLN A 25 20.77 -22.74 5.45
CA GLN A 25 21.20 -21.35 5.65
C GLN A 25 21.04 -20.53 4.36
N ASN A 26 21.42 -21.08 3.21
CA ASN A 26 21.27 -20.40 1.92
C ASN A 26 19.80 -20.17 1.56
N PHE A 27 18.92 -21.13 1.83
CA PHE A 27 17.48 -20.97 1.60
C PHE A 27 16.89 -19.87 2.48
N MET A 28 17.20 -19.86 3.78
CA MET A 28 16.73 -18.81 4.69
C MET A 28 17.23 -17.42 4.29
N ASN A 29 18.50 -17.32 3.88
CA ASN A 29 19.14 -16.05 3.53
C ASN A 29 18.83 -15.58 2.10
N ALA A 30 18.22 -16.40 1.26
CA ALA A 30 17.73 -15.99 -0.05
C ALA A 30 16.41 -15.19 0.02
N SER A 31 15.72 -15.23 1.15
CA SER A 31 14.50 -14.46 1.40
C SER A 31 14.83 -12.97 1.61
N SER A 32 14.03 -12.09 0.99
CA SER A 32 14.03 -10.66 1.30
C SER A 32 13.23 -10.30 2.55
N ASP A 33 12.42 -11.25 3.05
CA ASP A 33 11.69 -11.10 4.31
C ASP A 33 12.55 -11.67 5.46
N ALA A 34 12.43 -11.05 6.64
CA ALA A 34 13.07 -11.54 7.85
C ALA A 34 12.43 -12.85 8.31
N ILE A 35 13.25 -13.84 8.68
CA ILE A 35 12.79 -15.16 9.10
C ILE A 35 13.23 -15.41 10.53
N PHE A 36 12.29 -15.88 11.34
CA PHE A 36 12.53 -16.34 12.71
C PHE A 36 11.97 -17.75 12.89
N VAL A 37 12.74 -18.60 13.55
CA VAL A 37 12.27 -19.89 14.07
C VAL A 37 12.26 -19.78 15.58
N HIS A 38 11.12 -20.07 16.21
CA HIS A 38 11.01 -20.05 17.67
C HIS A 38 10.23 -21.26 18.20
N ASP A 39 10.40 -21.55 19.48
CA ASP A 39 9.64 -22.60 20.18
C ASP A 39 8.21 -22.13 20.52
N LEU A 40 7.39 -23.00 21.13
CA LEU A 40 6.02 -22.65 21.53
C LEU A 40 5.94 -21.61 22.66
N ASN A 41 7.05 -21.33 23.35
CA ASN A 41 7.14 -20.31 24.38
C ASN A 41 7.58 -18.95 23.81
N GLY A 42 7.91 -18.88 22.52
CA GLY A 42 8.39 -17.67 21.86
C GLY A 42 9.90 -17.43 22.00
N VAL A 43 10.68 -18.43 22.43
CA VAL A 43 12.15 -18.35 22.47
C VAL A 43 12.69 -18.53 21.06
N ILE A 44 13.45 -17.56 20.58
CA ILE A 44 14.03 -17.57 19.24
C ILE A 44 15.19 -18.57 19.18
N LEU A 45 15.10 -19.51 18.25
CA LEU A 45 16.05 -20.60 18.04
C LEU A 45 16.91 -20.41 16.80
N ASP A 46 16.37 -19.74 15.78
CA ASP A 46 17.11 -19.37 14.57
C ASP A 46 16.56 -18.11 13.92
N VAL A 47 17.43 -17.42 13.18
CA VAL A 47 17.10 -16.24 12.37
C VAL A 47 17.95 -16.20 11.11
N ASN A 48 17.41 -15.59 10.04
CA ASN A 48 18.20 -15.28 8.85
C ASN A 48 18.96 -13.94 8.99
N ASN A 49 19.79 -13.62 7.99
CA ASN A 49 20.54 -12.37 7.94
C ASN A 49 19.63 -11.14 7.89
N GLU A 50 18.50 -11.22 7.19
CA GLU A 50 17.58 -10.10 7.06
C GLU A 50 16.94 -9.72 8.40
N ALA A 51 16.61 -10.69 9.26
CA ALA A 51 16.18 -10.43 10.63
C ALA A 51 17.23 -9.65 11.44
N CYS A 52 18.51 -9.96 11.25
CA CYS A 52 19.61 -9.25 11.92
C CYS A 52 19.77 -7.82 11.38
N ILE A 53 19.77 -7.66 10.04
CA ILE A 53 19.95 -6.37 9.35
C ILE A 53 18.81 -5.43 9.69
N SER A 54 17.57 -5.89 9.51
CA SER A 54 16.38 -5.09 9.80
C SER A 54 16.36 -4.67 11.27
N LEU A 55 16.53 -5.57 12.24
CA LEU A 55 16.41 -5.19 13.64
C LEU A 55 17.65 -4.49 14.22
N GLY A 56 18.80 -4.60 13.57
CA GLY A 56 20.08 -4.06 14.06
C GLY A 56 20.71 -4.87 15.20
N TYR A 57 20.29 -6.11 15.40
CA TYR A 57 20.89 -7.04 16.37
C TYR A 57 21.81 -8.04 15.66
N SER A 58 22.83 -8.53 16.36
CA SER A 58 23.55 -9.70 15.86
C SER A 58 22.73 -10.97 16.08
N ARG A 59 23.00 -12.01 15.28
CA ARG A 59 22.37 -13.32 15.46
C ARG A 59 22.52 -13.83 16.91
N GLN A 60 23.70 -13.71 17.52
CA GLN A 60 23.89 -14.17 18.91
C GLN A 60 23.02 -13.42 19.93
N GLN A 61 22.63 -12.17 19.64
CA GLN A 61 21.74 -11.40 20.51
C GLN A 61 20.27 -11.81 20.34
N LEU A 62 19.89 -12.26 19.15
CA LEU A 62 18.52 -12.70 18.85
C LEU A 62 18.26 -14.13 19.32
N ILE A 63 19.23 -15.03 19.17
CA ILE A 63 19.10 -16.43 19.60
C ILE A 63 18.98 -16.49 21.13
N ASN A 64 18.04 -17.30 21.63
CA ASN A 64 17.64 -17.41 23.04
C ASN A 64 17.01 -16.15 23.66
N SER A 65 16.72 -15.12 22.86
CA SER A 65 15.84 -14.03 23.28
C SER A 65 14.38 -14.36 23.01
N TYR A 66 13.46 -13.56 23.53
CA TYR A 66 12.04 -13.75 23.32
C TYR A 66 11.48 -12.88 22.20
N ALA A 67 10.53 -13.41 21.43
CA ALA A 67 9.88 -12.70 20.33
C ALA A 67 9.25 -11.35 20.74
N TRP A 68 8.72 -11.22 21.97
CA TRP A 68 8.14 -9.96 22.48
C TRP A 68 9.18 -8.89 22.86
N GLU A 69 10.47 -9.22 22.89
CA GLU A 69 11.51 -8.19 23.01
C GLU A 69 11.62 -7.36 21.72
N ILE A 70 11.26 -7.96 20.60
CA ILE A 70 11.23 -7.38 19.28
C ILE A 70 9.85 -6.81 18.99
N GLU A 71 8.79 -7.59 19.24
CA GLU A 71 7.43 -7.20 18.91
C GLU A 71 6.71 -6.49 20.07
N ILE A 72 6.40 -5.22 19.88
CA ILE A 72 5.91 -4.30 20.92
C ILE A 72 4.49 -4.62 21.36
N ALA A 73 3.65 -5.11 20.43
CA ALA A 73 2.23 -5.31 20.65
C ALA A 73 1.88 -6.72 21.16
N ILE A 74 2.88 -7.60 21.31
CA ILE A 74 2.67 -8.98 21.75
C ILE A 74 2.97 -9.12 23.24
N THR A 75 2.06 -9.82 23.91
CA THR A 75 2.26 -10.30 25.28
C THR A 75 2.41 -11.82 25.26
N GLN A 76 2.83 -12.40 26.38
CA GLN A 76 2.87 -13.85 26.54
C GLN A 76 1.49 -14.51 26.29
N GLU A 77 0.39 -13.82 26.62
CA GLU A 77 -0.96 -14.29 26.36
C GLU A 77 -1.29 -14.29 24.86
N THR A 78 -0.85 -13.25 24.15
CA THR A 78 -0.97 -13.17 22.69
C THR A 78 -0.22 -14.31 22.00
N ILE A 79 0.97 -14.68 22.49
CA ILE A 79 1.70 -15.85 21.98
C ILE A 79 0.87 -17.12 22.13
N LYS A 80 0.32 -17.40 23.33
CA LYS A 80 -0.53 -18.58 23.54
C LYS A 80 -1.73 -18.62 22.58
N GLN A 81 -2.40 -17.49 22.38
CA GLN A 81 -3.50 -17.38 21.43
C GLN A 81 -3.05 -17.64 19.99
N ASN A 82 -1.89 -17.14 19.60
CA ASN A 82 -1.31 -17.39 18.28
C ASN A 82 -0.95 -18.87 18.10
N ILE A 83 -0.38 -19.53 19.13
CA ILE A 83 -0.12 -20.98 19.11
C ILE A 83 -1.42 -21.77 18.93
N ILE A 84 -2.50 -21.41 19.63
CA ILE A 84 -3.81 -22.05 19.45
C ILE A 84 -4.32 -21.84 18.02
N LYS A 85 -4.22 -20.62 17.47
CA LYS A 85 -4.63 -20.35 16.08
C LYS A 85 -3.85 -21.20 15.08
N LEU A 86 -2.55 -21.39 15.30
CA LEU A 86 -1.69 -22.22 14.45
C LEU A 86 -2.13 -23.69 14.39
N THR A 87 -2.87 -24.21 15.37
CA THR A 87 -3.42 -25.57 15.29
C THR A 87 -4.47 -25.72 14.19
N TYR A 88 -5.07 -24.62 13.74
CA TYR A 88 -6.03 -24.58 12.62
C TYR A 88 -5.35 -24.29 11.27
N GLY A 89 -4.05 -24.02 11.25
CA GLY A 89 -3.27 -23.71 10.05
C GLY A 89 -2.49 -22.39 10.14
N PRO A 90 -1.68 -22.09 9.12
CA PRO A 90 -0.91 -20.85 9.05
C PRO A 90 -1.83 -19.64 8.88
N PHE A 91 -1.43 -18.50 9.42
CA PHE A 91 -2.17 -17.23 9.28
C PHE A 91 -1.24 -16.03 9.26
N ASN A 92 -1.77 -14.89 8.82
CA ASN A 92 -1.07 -13.61 8.79
C ASN A 92 -1.62 -12.67 9.86
N LEU A 93 -0.76 -11.80 10.39
CA LEU A 93 -1.12 -10.74 11.32
C LEU A 93 -0.22 -9.51 11.09
N GLU A 94 -0.78 -8.33 11.28
CA GLU A 94 0.04 -7.12 11.33
C GLU A 94 0.62 -6.90 12.73
N GLY A 95 1.86 -6.43 12.74
CA GLY A 95 2.68 -6.26 13.92
C GLY A 95 3.41 -4.92 13.98
N LEU A 96 4.11 -4.70 15.09
CA LEU A 96 4.99 -3.54 15.25
C LEU A 96 6.28 -3.99 15.91
N HIS A 97 7.37 -3.99 15.14
CA HIS A 97 8.68 -4.36 15.61
C HIS A 97 9.45 -3.15 16.12
N ARG A 98 10.35 -3.39 17.07
CA ARG A 98 11.30 -2.41 17.63
C ARG A 98 12.72 -2.83 17.27
N ARG A 99 13.46 -1.94 16.64
CA ARG A 99 14.89 -2.09 16.36
C ARG A 99 15.71 -1.85 17.63
N LYS A 100 16.99 -2.24 17.61
CA LYS A 100 17.93 -2.05 18.73
C LYS A 100 18.13 -0.60 19.14
N ASP A 101 18.03 0.33 18.19
CA ASP A 101 18.13 1.78 18.43
C ASP A 101 16.85 2.38 19.05
N GLY A 102 15.80 1.57 19.24
CA GLY A 102 14.51 1.97 19.79
C GLY A 102 13.49 2.44 18.74
N SER A 103 13.89 2.61 17.48
CA SER A 103 12.95 2.93 16.40
C SER A 103 11.98 1.78 16.15
N THR A 104 10.79 2.11 15.66
CA THR A 104 9.71 1.14 15.45
C THR A 104 9.25 1.14 14.01
N PHE A 105 8.88 -0.03 13.49
CA PHE A 105 8.41 -0.16 12.12
C PHE A 105 7.29 -1.21 12.03
N PRO A 106 6.24 -0.94 11.23
CA PRO A 106 5.15 -1.89 11.05
C PRO A 106 5.60 -3.09 10.23
N VAL A 107 5.07 -4.27 10.57
CA VAL A 107 5.36 -5.51 9.86
C VAL A 107 4.08 -6.28 9.52
N ASP A 108 4.13 -7.06 8.45
CA ASP A 108 3.18 -8.15 8.19
C ASP A 108 3.89 -9.48 8.50
N VAL A 109 3.29 -10.28 9.38
CA VAL A 109 3.88 -11.50 9.93
C VAL A 109 3.04 -12.70 9.53
N ARG A 110 3.62 -13.60 8.75
CA ARG A 110 3.06 -14.91 8.47
C ARG A 110 3.61 -15.93 9.45
N LEU A 111 2.73 -16.47 10.28
CA LEU A 111 3.05 -17.54 11.21
C LEU A 111 2.66 -18.90 10.62
N SER A 112 3.54 -19.88 10.79
CA SER A 112 3.31 -21.27 10.42
C SER A 112 3.94 -22.20 11.44
N MET A 113 3.33 -23.36 11.68
CA MET A 113 3.85 -24.36 12.60
C MET A 113 4.35 -25.57 11.84
N PHE A 114 5.49 -26.11 12.24
CA PHE A 114 6.05 -27.34 11.69
C PHE A 114 6.63 -28.20 12.81
N SER A 115 6.81 -29.49 12.53
CA SER A 115 7.34 -30.45 13.49
C SER A 115 8.60 -31.12 12.95
N THR A 116 9.62 -31.28 13.80
CA THR A 116 10.80 -32.09 13.50
C THR A 116 11.22 -32.88 14.73
N MET A 117 11.53 -34.17 14.55
CA MET A 117 11.90 -35.10 15.63
C MET A 117 10.92 -35.10 16.83
N GLY A 118 9.63 -34.92 16.57
CA GLY A 118 8.58 -34.88 17.60
C GLY A 118 8.41 -33.55 18.33
N ASN A 119 9.25 -32.56 18.06
CA ASN A 119 9.14 -31.20 18.62
C ASN A 119 8.43 -30.27 17.64
N GLN A 120 7.61 -29.36 18.17
CA GLN A 120 6.91 -28.34 17.39
C GLN A 120 7.66 -27.00 17.44
N PHE A 121 7.69 -26.35 16.29
CA PHE A 121 8.34 -25.06 16.09
C PHE A 121 7.42 -24.13 15.32
N VAL A 122 7.63 -22.84 15.50
CA VAL A 122 6.94 -21.80 14.75
C VAL A 122 7.94 -21.12 13.83
N LEU A 123 7.59 -21.03 12.56
CA LEU A 123 8.26 -20.22 11.56
C LEU A 123 7.47 -18.92 11.40
N ALA A 124 8.12 -17.79 11.69
CA ALA A 124 7.60 -16.46 11.42
C ALA A 124 8.37 -15.86 10.24
N ILE A 125 7.63 -15.51 9.18
CA ILE A 125 8.14 -14.74 8.05
C ILE A 125 7.60 -13.31 8.22
N VAL A 126 8.50 -12.36 8.35
CA VAL A 126 8.23 -10.98 8.76
C VAL A 126 8.63 -10.05 7.63
N ARG A 127 7.65 -9.32 7.07
CA ARG A 127 7.85 -8.32 6.03
C ARG A 127 7.72 -6.92 6.61
N ASP A 128 8.71 -6.05 6.36
CA ASP A 128 8.58 -4.62 6.66
C ASP A 128 7.58 -3.97 5.69
N ILE A 129 6.52 -3.38 6.23
CA ILE A 129 5.46 -2.71 5.45
C ILE A 129 5.50 -1.18 5.61
N SER A 130 6.63 -0.62 6.07
CA SER A 130 6.82 0.81 6.29
C SER A 130 6.63 1.63 5.02
N GLU A 131 7.18 1.17 3.90
CA GLU A 131 7.05 1.87 2.61
C GLU A 131 5.60 1.87 2.14
N GLN A 132 4.93 0.73 2.22
CA GLN A 132 3.52 0.60 1.88
C GLN A 132 2.67 1.55 2.73
N LYS A 133 2.81 1.52 4.06
CA LYS A 133 2.04 2.41 4.95
C LYS A 133 2.35 3.89 4.75
N ARG A 134 3.61 4.25 4.43
CA ARG A 134 3.97 5.63 4.08
C ARG A 134 3.33 6.08 2.77
N ALA A 135 3.29 5.22 1.76
CA ALA A 135 2.64 5.50 0.48
C ALA A 135 1.12 5.67 0.67
N GLU A 136 0.47 4.73 1.37
CA GLU A 136 -0.96 4.81 1.70
C GLU A 136 -1.31 6.08 2.50
N ALA A 137 -0.50 6.43 3.51
CA ALA A 137 -0.69 7.64 4.29
C ALA A 137 -0.54 8.91 3.43
N THR A 138 0.41 8.92 2.49
CA THR A 138 0.61 10.03 1.56
C THR A 138 -0.58 10.19 0.63
N ILE A 139 -1.05 9.10 0.01
CA ILE A 139 -2.25 9.09 -0.83
C ILE A 139 -3.44 9.63 -0.03
N LYS A 140 -3.69 9.09 1.16
CA LYS A 140 -4.78 9.54 2.04
C LYS A 140 -4.69 11.02 2.40
N LYS A 141 -3.48 11.54 2.63
CA LYS A 141 -3.24 12.96 2.92
C LYS A 141 -3.57 13.83 1.69
N LEU A 142 -3.15 13.42 0.50
CA LEU A 142 -3.45 14.12 -0.75
C LEU A 142 -4.94 14.09 -1.09
N THR A 143 -5.60 12.94 -0.97
CA THR A 143 -7.06 12.83 -1.16
C THR A 143 -7.82 13.76 -0.21
N ARG A 144 -7.42 13.82 1.06
CA ARG A 144 -8.01 14.76 2.03
C ARG A 144 -7.80 16.22 1.63
N ALA A 145 -6.63 16.57 1.11
CA ALA A 145 -6.37 17.92 0.62
C ALA A 145 -7.27 18.28 -0.58
N LEU A 146 -7.47 17.35 -1.52
CA LEU A 146 -8.39 17.54 -2.65
C LEU A 146 -9.84 17.69 -2.19
N ASP A 147 -10.29 16.88 -1.23
CA ASP A 147 -11.64 16.93 -0.66
C ASP A 147 -11.93 18.20 0.14
N GLN A 148 -10.90 18.79 0.76
CA GLN A 148 -11.00 20.05 1.50
C GLN A 148 -10.81 21.29 0.61
N SER A 149 -10.40 21.12 -0.65
CA SER A 149 -10.30 22.21 -1.60
C SER A 149 -11.65 22.92 -1.76
N PRO A 150 -11.69 24.27 -1.78
CA PRO A 150 -12.92 25.01 -2.06
C PRO A 150 -13.34 24.90 -3.55
N LEU A 151 -12.44 24.43 -4.41
CA LEU A 151 -12.68 24.26 -5.84
C LEU A 151 -13.42 22.94 -6.11
N LEU A 152 -14.17 22.90 -7.21
CA LEU A 152 -14.74 21.67 -7.73
C LEU A 152 -13.64 20.95 -8.52
N ILE A 153 -13.29 19.74 -8.11
CA ILE A 153 -12.22 18.96 -8.74
C ILE A 153 -12.82 17.67 -9.29
N VAL A 154 -12.60 17.42 -10.57
CA VAL A 154 -12.99 16.20 -11.29
C VAL A 154 -11.75 15.63 -11.97
N ILE A 155 -11.55 14.33 -11.89
CA ILE A 155 -10.51 13.60 -12.65
C ILE A 155 -11.23 12.62 -13.56
N THR A 156 -10.84 12.59 -14.83
CA THR A 156 -11.41 11.68 -15.83
C THR A 156 -10.35 10.85 -16.52
N ASP A 157 -10.76 9.71 -17.08
CA ASP A 157 -9.99 9.00 -18.08
C ASP A 157 -9.89 9.81 -19.40
N LYS A 158 -9.23 9.22 -20.41
CA LYS A 158 -9.04 9.85 -21.73
C LYS A 158 -10.34 10.01 -22.54
N ALA A 159 -11.36 9.20 -22.25
CA ALA A 159 -12.67 9.26 -22.87
C ALA A 159 -13.62 10.24 -22.16
N GLY A 160 -13.17 10.85 -21.06
CA GLY A 160 -13.97 11.76 -20.23
C GLY A 160 -14.86 11.04 -19.23
N THR A 161 -14.66 9.73 -18.99
CA THR A 161 -15.31 9.00 -17.90
C THR A 161 -14.74 9.48 -16.57
N ILE A 162 -15.60 9.85 -15.64
CA ILE A 162 -15.21 10.36 -14.32
C ILE A 162 -14.65 9.23 -13.46
N ASP A 163 -13.40 9.37 -13.05
CA ASP A 163 -12.70 8.46 -12.14
C ASP A 163 -12.79 8.94 -10.68
N TYR A 164 -12.76 10.26 -10.48
CA TYR A 164 -12.82 10.87 -9.15
C TYR A 164 -13.51 12.24 -9.19
N VAL A 165 -14.26 12.53 -8.12
CA VAL A 165 -14.79 13.86 -7.82
C VAL A 165 -14.50 14.18 -6.36
N ASN A 166 -14.16 15.43 -6.06
CA ASN A 166 -14.03 15.86 -4.67
C ASN A 166 -15.39 16.16 -4.03
N GLN A 167 -15.39 16.32 -2.71
CA GLN A 167 -16.61 16.62 -1.94
C GLN A 167 -17.34 17.90 -2.39
N GLN A 168 -16.64 18.88 -2.97
CA GLN A 168 -17.30 20.10 -3.46
C GLN A 168 -18.16 19.86 -4.70
N VAL A 169 -17.75 18.98 -5.61
CA VAL A 169 -18.58 18.60 -6.76
C VAL A 169 -19.90 18.01 -6.26
N ILE A 170 -19.86 17.09 -5.29
CA ILE A 170 -21.06 16.47 -4.71
C ILE A 170 -21.98 17.53 -4.09
N LYS A 171 -21.42 18.42 -3.25
CA LYS A 171 -22.20 19.47 -2.57
C LYS A 171 -22.83 20.47 -3.55
N ARG A 172 -22.11 20.85 -4.61
CA ARG A 172 -22.52 21.90 -5.55
C ARG A 172 -23.44 21.38 -6.65
N THR A 173 -23.23 20.16 -7.11
CA THR A 173 -24.02 19.55 -8.18
C THR A 173 -25.17 18.69 -7.65
N GLY A 174 -25.11 18.24 -6.40
CA GLY A 174 -26.14 17.40 -5.78
C GLY A 174 -26.13 15.93 -6.23
N TYR A 175 -25.17 15.52 -7.05
CA TYR A 175 -24.95 14.12 -7.40
C TYR A 175 -24.15 13.42 -6.30
N ASN A 176 -24.52 12.18 -5.98
CA ASN A 176 -23.71 11.33 -5.10
C ASN A 176 -22.57 10.68 -5.88
N ASN A 177 -21.52 10.24 -5.16
CA ASN A 177 -20.34 9.63 -5.75
C ASN A 177 -20.67 8.45 -6.68
N HIS A 178 -21.56 7.54 -6.24
CA HIS A 178 -22.00 6.37 -7.01
C HIS A 178 -22.87 6.70 -8.24
N GLU A 179 -23.39 7.92 -8.35
CA GLU A 179 -24.21 8.36 -9.48
C GLU A 179 -23.35 9.00 -10.58
N ILE A 180 -22.24 9.64 -10.19
CA ILE A 180 -21.41 10.46 -11.08
C ILE A 180 -20.10 9.76 -11.49
N VAL A 181 -19.47 8.98 -10.61
CA VAL A 181 -18.28 8.19 -10.97
C VAL A 181 -18.67 7.08 -11.94
N GLY A 182 -17.83 6.88 -12.96
CA GLY A 182 -18.11 5.98 -14.08
C GLY A 182 -19.04 6.56 -15.14
N LYS A 183 -19.55 7.80 -14.97
CA LYS A 183 -20.29 8.52 -16.02
C LYS A 183 -19.35 9.43 -16.79
N ASN A 184 -19.74 9.76 -18.01
CA ASN A 184 -19.02 10.76 -18.79
C ASN A 184 -19.24 12.16 -18.19
N PHE A 185 -18.20 13.01 -18.17
CA PHE A 185 -18.24 14.39 -17.67
C PHE A 185 -19.41 15.21 -18.24
N LEU A 186 -19.85 14.89 -19.45
CA LEU A 186 -21.02 15.49 -20.10
C LEU A 186 -22.33 15.30 -19.31
N ILE A 187 -22.39 14.47 -18.26
CA ILE A 187 -23.54 14.42 -17.34
C ILE A 187 -23.80 15.78 -16.68
N LEU A 188 -22.76 16.59 -16.48
CA LEU A 188 -22.85 17.94 -15.93
C LEU A 188 -23.13 19.00 -17.01
N LYS A 189 -23.18 18.64 -18.29
CA LYS A 189 -23.40 19.60 -19.38
C LYS A 189 -24.81 20.18 -19.29
N SER A 190 -24.91 21.51 -19.31
CA SER A 190 -26.19 22.15 -19.57
C SER A 190 -26.54 22.12 -21.05
N GLU A 191 -27.81 21.87 -21.33
CA GLU A 191 -28.51 22.11 -22.58
C GLU A 191 -28.41 23.56 -23.08
N ASN A 192 -28.23 24.53 -22.17
CA ASN A 192 -28.09 25.96 -22.50
C ASN A 192 -26.63 26.37 -22.73
N ALA A 193 -25.68 25.44 -22.59
CA ALA A 193 -24.27 25.77 -22.78
C ALA A 193 -23.97 26.07 -24.26
N PRO A 194 -23.15 27.09 -24.57
CA PRO A 194 -22.74 27.37 -25.94
C PRO A 194 -22.09 26.14 -26.59
N LEU A 195 -22.49 25.83 -27.83
CA LEU A 195 -21.94 24.72 -28.59
C LEU A 195 -20.42 24.84 -28.77
N ASP A 196 -19.96 26.07 -29.04
CA ASP A 196 -18.55 26.40 -29.26
C ASP A 196 -17.67 26.10 -28.03
N THR A 197 -18.21 26.17 -26.82
CA THR A 197 -17.48 25.85 -25.58
C THR A 197 -17.00 24.40 -25.58
N TYR A 198 -17.89 23.45 -25.85
CA TYR A 198 -17.54 22.02 -25.83
C TYR A 198 -16.74 21.59 -27.05
N GLN A 199 -16.96 22.23 -28.20
CA GLN A 199 -16.09 22.05 -29.37
C GLN A 199 -14.66 22.50 -29.06
N SER A 200 -14.51 23.67 -28.44
CA SER A 200 -13.22 24.19 -28.00
C SER A 200 -12.52 23.26 -27.01
N ILE A 201 -13.25 22.71 -26.03
CA ILE A 201 -12.70 21.68 -25.12
C ILE A 201 -12.17 20.50 -25.92
N LEU A 202 -13.01 19.86 -26.74
CA LEU A 202 -12.62 18.67 -27.51
C LEU A 202 -11.42 18.92 -28.41
N GLU A 203 -11.34 20.07 -29.06
CA GLU A 203 -10.18 20.45 -29.87
C GLU A 203 -8.89 20.54 -29.07
N HIS A 204 -8.94 21.17 -27.88
CA HIS A 204 -7.76 21.31 -27.01
C HIS A 204 -7.33 19.97 -26.44
N LEU A 205 -8.28 19.15 -25.97
CA LEU A 205 -7.98 17.80 -25.46
C LEU A 205 -7.40 16.89 -26.55
N THR A 206 -7.93 16.96 -27.78
CA THR A 206 -7.39 16.22 -28.95
C THR A 206 -5.96 16.68 -29.28
N LYS A 207 -5.71 17.98 -29.21
CA LYS A 207 -4.37 18.58 -29.38
C LYS A 207 -3.46 18.38 -28.17
N LYS A 208 -3.93 17.72 -27.10
CA LYS A 208 -3.20 17.45 -25.86
C LYS A 208 -2.79 18.72 -25.10
N ASN A 209 -3.53 19.80 -25.30
CA ASN A 209 -3.31 21.09 -24.65
C ASN A 209 -4.27 21.30 -23.50
N GLU A 210 -3.92 22.25 -22.63
CA GLU A 210 -4.85 22.72 -21.60
C GLU A 210 -5.96 23.56 -22.22
N TRP A 211 -7.17 23.42 -21.68
CA TRP A 211 -8.29 24.28 -22.03
C TRP A 211 -8.67 25.13 -20.84
N HIS A 212 -9.01 26.40 -21.09
CA HIS A 212 -9.46 27.36 -20.09
C HIS A 212 -10.68 28.10 -20.62
N GLY A 213 -11.73 28.25 -19.82
CA GLY A 213 -12.89 29.05 -20.22
C GLY A 213 -14.09 28.94 -19.30
N ASP A 214 -15.16 29.63 -19.69
CA ASP A 214 -16.44 29.59 -18.99
C ASP A 214 -17.19 28.28 -19.29
N LEU A 215 -17.74 27.69 -18.23
CA LEU A 215 -18.57 26.51 -18.27
C LEU A 215 -19.96 26.84 -17.74
N LEU A 216 -20.98 26.38 -18.46
CA LEU A 216 -22.34 26.33 -17.96
C LEU A 216 -22.72 24.88 -17.68
N ILE A 217 -22.77 24.54 -16.39
CA ILE A 217 -23.08 23.19 -15.94
C ILE A 217 -24.51 23.10 -15.42
N LYS A 218 -25.06 21.89 -15.41
CA LYS A 218 -26.37 21.58 -14.85
C LYS A 218 -26.21 20.67 -13.63
N ASN A 219 -26.91 21.02 -12.56
CA ASN A 219 -26.95 20.18 -11.36
C ASN A 219 -28.07 19.14 -11.43
N LYS A 220 -28.14 18.22 -10.46
CA LYS A 220 -29.14 17.15 -10.41
C LYS A 220 -30.60 17.65 -10.42
N LYS A 221 -30.85 18.85 -9.90
CA LYS A 221 -32.19 19.49 -9.88
C LYS A 221 -32.54 20.18 -11.19
N GLY A 222 -31.61 20.25 -12.15
CA GLY A 222 -31.78 20.95 -13.41
C GLY A 222 -31.39 22.44 -13.37
N GLU A 223 -30.83 22.93 -12.26
CA GLU A 223 -30.40 24.33 -12.17
C GLU A 223 -29.09 24.52 -12.95
N HIS A 224 -29.01 25.64 -13.69
CA HIS A 224 -27.84 26.01 -14.47
C HIS A 224 -26.90 26.87 -13.64
N LEU A 225 -25.63 26.47 -13.58
CA LEU A 225 -24.61 27.10 -12.77
C LEU A 225 -23.43 27.52 -13.67
N GLN A 226 -23.03 28.77 -13.55
CA GLN A 226 -21.91 29.33 -14.32
C GLN A 226 -20.62 29.26 -13.52
N PHE A 227 -19.57 28.72 -14.14
CA PHE A 227 -18.25 28.54 -13.56
C PHE A 227 -17.17 28.88 -14.57
N THR A 228 -15.94 29.08 -14.12
CA THR A 228 -14.74 28.97 -14.95
C THR A 228 -14.11 27.61 -14.72
N GLY A 229 -13.57 27.01 -15.77
CA GLY A 229 -12.96 25.68 -15.71
C GLY A 229 -11.63 25.62 -16.44
N VAL A 230 -10.74 24.79 -15.91
CA VAL A 230 -9.46 24.41 -16.52
C VAL A 230 -9.45 22.91 -16.71
N PHE A 231 -9.13 22.44 -17.92
CA PHE A 231 -8.94 21.02 -18.23
C PHE A 231 -7.48 20.82 -18.57
N SER A 232 -6.74 20.16 -17.68
CA SER A 232 -5.30 19.91 -17.82
C SER A 232 -5.03 18.41 -18.04
N PRO A 233 -4.21 18.03 -19.03
CA PRO A 233 -3.79 16.65 -19.20
C PRO A 233 -2.78 16.24 -18.13
N LEU A 234 -3.08 15.17 -17.40
CA LEU A 234 -2.12 14.49 -16.54
C LEU A 234 -1.33 13.50 -17.38
N ARG A 235 0.00 13.54 -17.28
CA ARG A 235 0.91 12.74 -18.11
C ARG A 235 1.71 11.77 -17.25
N ASP A 236 1.96 10.59 -17.82
CA ASP A 236 2.91 9.63 -17.29
C ASP A 236 4.33 10.22 -17.41
N GLU A 237 5.06 10.23 -16.29
CA GLU A 237 6.41 10.80 -16.22
C GLU A 237 7.44 10.04 -17.08
N THR A 238 7.21 8.75 -17.36
CA THR A 238 8.17 7.88 -18.07
C THR A 238 8.07 8.00 -19.58
N ASN A 239 6.86 8.13 -20.11
CA ASN A 239 6.59 8.09 -21.57
C ASN A 239 5.87 9.34 -22.10
N ASN A 240 5.58 10.31 -21.23
CA ASN A 240 4.91 11.58 -21.53
C ASN A 240 3.52 11.44 -22.19
N GLN A 241 2.92 10.24 -22.14
CA GLN A 241 1.56 10.02 -22.62
C GLN A 241 0.57 10.55 -21.60
N ILE A 242 -0.54 11.11 -22.09
CA ILE A 242 -1.67 11.47 -21.24
C ILE A 242 -2.21 10.19 -20.62
N ILE A 243 -2.42 10.19 -19.31
CA ILE A 243 -3.08 9.12 -18.56
C ILE A 243 -4.53 9.49 -18.23
N GLN A 244 -4.75 10.74 -17.83
CA GLN A 244 -6.03 11.26 -17.33
C GLN A 244 -6.14 12.76 -17.62
N TYR A 245 -7.31 13.34 -17.38
CA TYR A 245 -7.51 14.78 -17.34
C TYR A 245 -7.92 15.24 -15.94
N LEU A 246 -7.27 16.29 -15.45
CA LEU A 246 -7.67 17.03 -14.26
C LEU A 246 -8.53 18.22 -14.68
N ILE A 247 -9.74 18.28 -14.16
CA ILE A 247 -10.68 19.37 -14.39
C ILE A 247 -10.87 20.11 -13.08
N VAL A 248 -10.46 21.37 -13.04
CA VAL A 248 -10.63 22.26 -11.90
C VAL A 248 -11.63 23.33 -12.26
N ILE A 249 -12.69 23.46 -11.46
CA ILE A 249 -13.81 24.35 -11.73
C ILE A 249 -13.99 25.27 -10.52
N GLU A 250 -14.09 26.57 -10.77
CA GLU A 250 -14.26 27.60 -9.75
C GLU A 250 -15.43 28.52 -10.07
N GLU A 251 -16.10 29.02 -9.03
CA GLU A 251 -17.27 29.88 -9.22
C GLU A 251 -16.82 31.22 -9.79
N VAL A 252 -17.56 31.74 -10.77
CA VAL A 252 -17.29 33.08 -11.31
C VAL A 252 -17.41 34.08 -10.16
N PRO A 253 -16.38 34.89 -9.87
CA PRO A 253 -16.44 35.87 -8.80
C PRO A 253 -17.62 36.80 -9.05
N LYS A 254 -18.59 36.84 -8.12
CA LYS A 254 -19.65 37.87 -8.17
C LYS A 254 -18.94 39.23 -8.14
N LYS A 255 -19.07 40.02 -9.20
CA LYS A 255 -18.58 41.42 -9.21
C LYS A 255 -19.12 42.08 -7.94
N LYS A 256 -18.22 42.50 -7.04
CA LYS A 256 -18.60 43.36 -5.92
C LYS A 256 -19.16 44.61 -6.55
N ASN A 257 -20.48 44.79 -6.48
CA ASN A 257 -21.09 46.07 -6.75
C ASN A 257 -20.46 47.07 -5.77
N SER A 258 -19.56 47.90 -6.28
CA SER A 258 -19.03 49.07 -5.57
C SER A 258 -20.23 49.94 -5.21
N LYS A 259 -20.53 50.00 -3.91
CA LYS A 259 -21.33 51.08 -3.34
C LYS A 259 -20.49 52.35 -3.27
#